data_AF-A0A517PSS2-F1
#
_entry.id   AF-A0A517PSS2-F1
#
_cell.length_a   1.000
_cell.length_b   1.000
_cell.length_c   1.000
_cell.angle_alpha   90.00
_cell.angle_beta   90.00
_cell.angle_gamma   90.00
#
_symmetry.space_group_name_H-M   'P 1'
#
loop_
_entity.id
_entity.type
_entity.pdbx_description
1 polymer ?
#
loop_
_entity_poly.entity_id
_entity_poly.type
_entity_poly.pdbx_seq_one_letter_code
_entity_poly.pdbx_strand_id
1 'polypeptide(L)'
;MSQDSKIQEKYHTAWDELKRRYPDRLCLDKDVIYALPVDFIHALNKHLPGLWSKQELQFEYDLNEIAGMGLFLKQPFWYPLLKEYFPPSNDGTRHFQAEHTRISHDLRLTIEDCMRSNGSSELMIKNYFKEEEKYKLQAQERQIGYAGWLVTDPGFQLSNTVFLGEWWGMIQQRGEFPSVPPMKMLRDATPLPKSQRPFYAGYTQFYYDWSLERLATPHLPVPMHSNPVGVSQYSEEVDGAAGLTLFIPWYLLADQDLKLHDIANHHLMYGHKKHLQGWFGNDNRGEDKPGWGYNRFSTMLKMFVFLECGLFARYRERLNRKVRNIDEAFTEFLEGIELDPLELDKKFQSTRKTRQELQRRLKKCREAMGT
;
A
#
# COMPACT_ATOMS: atom_id res chain seq x y z
N MET A 1 -34.33 -1.31 1.81
CA MET A 1 -33.13 -0.59 2.26
C MET A 1 -31.93 -1.42 1.83
N SER A 2 -31.06 -0.87 0.97
CA SER A 2 -29.89 -1.59 0.43
C SER A 2 -28.89 -1.91 1.56
N GLN A 3 -28.18 -3.04 1.45
CA GLN A 3 -27.05 -3.38 2.32
C GLN A 3 -26.01 -2.25 2.39
N ASP A 4 -25.85 -1.50 1.30
CA ASP A 4 -24.97 -0.33 1.21
C ASP A 4 -25.40 0.83 2.15
N SER A 5 -26.70 1.00 2.39
CA SER A 5 -27.18 2.10 3.25
C SER A 5 -26.93 1.83 4.73
N LYS A 6 -26.95 0.56 5.16
CA LYS A 6 -26.63 0.16 6.54
C LYS A 6 -25.12 0.17 6.82
N ILE A 7 -24.31 -0.10 5.79
CA ILE A 7 -22.86 0.03 5.82
C ILE A 7 -22.51 1.51 5.98
N GLN A 8 -23.04 2.40 5.13
CA GLN A 8 -22.79 3.85 5.22
C GLN A 8 -23.22 4.49 6.56
N GLU A 9 -24.34 4.09 7.15
CA GLU A 9 -24.78 4.56 8.48
C GLU A 9 -23.79 4.20 9.62
N LYS A 10 -23.06 3.08 9.50
CA LYS A 10 -22.10 2.60 10.51
C LYS A 10 -20.68 3.18 10.34
N TYR A 11 -20.36 3.81 9.20
CA TYR A 11 -19.03 4.42 8.99
C TYR A 11 -18.98 5.92 9.32
N HIS A 12 -20.13 6.62 9.26
CA HIS A 12 -20.23 7.98 9.78
C HIS A 12 -19.99 8.07 11.30
N THR A 13 -20.23 6.97 12.03
CA THR A 13 -20.09 6.94 13.50
C THR A 13 -18.65 7.15 13.98
N ALA A 14 -17.63 6.74 13.24
CA ALA A 14 -16.24 6.85 13.69
C ALA A 14 -15.77 8.31 13.75
N TRP A 15 -16.04 9.09 12.70
CA TRP A 15 -15.73 10.52 12.69
C TRP A 15 -16.62 11.29 13.67
N ASP A 16 -17.92 11.00 13.72
CA ASP A 16 -18.84 11.63 14.68
C ASP A 16 -18.39 11.39 16.13
N GLU A 17 -17.95 10.17 16.44
CA GLU A 17 -17.44 9.83 17.77
C GLU A 17 -16.15 10.58 18.11
N LEU A 18 -15.18 10.60 17.18
CA LEU A 18 -13.93 11.34 17.37
C LEU A 18 -14.18 12.85 17.49
N LYS A 19 -15.07 13.43 16.69
CA LYS A 19 -15.42 14.85 16.76
C LYS A 19 -16.16 15.18 18.04
N ARG A 20 -17.02 14.29 18.55
CA ARG A 20 -17.69 14.44 19.84
C ARG A 20 -16.71 14.40 21.02
N ARG A 21 -15.73 13.48 21.00
CA ARG A 21 -14.71 13.36 22.06
C ARG A 21 -13.69 14.50 22.02
N TYR A 22 -13.38 14.97 20.81
CA TYR A 22 -12.30 15.93 20.56
C TYR A 22 -12.74 17.08 19.63
N PRO A 23 -13.70 17.92 20.04
CA PRO A 23 -14.32 18.94 19.18
C PRO A 23 -13.31 19.95 18.62
N ASP A 24 -12.29 20.29 19.41
CA ASP A 24 -11.30 21.32 19.09
C ASP A 24 -10.13 20.81 18.22
N ARG A 25 -10.13 19.54 17.81
CA ARG A 25 -9.05 18.98 16.97
C ARG A 25 -9.22 19.37 15.51
N LEU A 26 -8.49 20.41 15.10
CA LEU A 26 -8.46 20.90 13.71
C LEU A 26 -8.05 19.84 12.68
N CYS A 27 -7.30 18.81 13.08
CA CYS A 27 -6.97 17.73 12.15
C CYS A 27 -8.21 16.97 11.67
N LEU A 28 -9.29 16.89 12.47
CA LEU A 28 -10.56 16.24 12.13
C LEU A 28 -11.33 16.94 11.00
N ASP A 29 -10.94 18.16 10.64
CA ASP A 29 -11.55 18.93 9.56
C ASP A 29 -10.82 18.75 8.22
N LYS A 30 -9.71 18.01 8.20
CA LYS A 30 -8.98 17.66 6.96
C LYS A 30 -9.68 16.52 6.22
N ASP A 31 -9.52 16.49 4.90
CA ASP A 31 -10.04 15.40 4.05
C ASP A 31 -9.42 14.05 4.37
N VAL A 32 -8.18 14.02 4.88
CA VAL A 32 -7.45 12.80 5.21
C VAL A 32 -6.70 12.95 6.53
N ILE A 33 -6.76 11.92 7.37
CA ILE A 33 -6.03 11.83 8.64
C ILE A 33 -5.51 10.41 8.78
N TYR A 34 -4.22 10.27 9.07
CA TYR A 34 -3.58 8.97 9.26
C TYR A 34 -3.34 8.71 10.74
N ALA A 35 -3.78 7.56 11.23
CA ALA A 35 -3.48 7.10 12.57
C ALA A 35 -2.02 6.62 12.68
N LEU A 36 -1.47 6.67 13.88
CA LEU A 36 -0.19 6.05 14.20
C LEU A 36 -0.44 4.64 14.77
N PRO A 37 0.38 3.63 14.45
CA PRO A 37 0.32 2.33 15.11
C PRO A 37 0.55 2.47 16.62
N VAL A 38 -0.16 1.67 17.42
CA VAL A 38 -0.06 1.69 18.90
C VAL A 38 1.39 1.50 19.36
N ASP A 39 2.10 0.54 18.79
CA ASP A 39 3.51 0.28 19.14
C ASP A 39 4.42 1.47 18.79
N PHE A 40 4.09 2.19 17.71
CA PHE A 40 4.83 3.40 17.35
C PHE A 40 4.53 4.56 18.31
N ILE A 41 3.28 4.70 18.78
CA ILE A 41 2.92 5.68 19.82
C ILE A 41 3.72 5.41 21.10
N HIS A 42 3.83 4.14 21.51
CA HIS A 42 4.64 3.75 22.68
C HIS A 42 6.12 4.10 22.50
N ALA A 43 6.71 3.74 21.35
CA ALA A 43 8.10 4.06 21.06
C ALA A 43 8.35 5.58 21.03
N LEU A 44 7.43 6.36 20.44
CA LEU A 44 7.52 7.83 20.46
C LEU A 44 7.44 8.38 21.89
N ASN A 45 6.54 7.88 22.73
CA ASN A 45 6.41 8.36 24.10
C ASN A 45 7.65 8.03 24.96
N LYS A 46 8.32 6.91 24.68
CA LYS A 46 9.59 6.52 25.31
C LYS A 46 10.74 7.46 24.93
N HIS A 47 10.94 7.71 23.63
CA HIS A 47 12.09 8.48 23.11
C HIS A 47 11.86 10.00 23.06
N LEU A 48 10.61 10.44 23.12
CA LEU A 48 10.20 11.84 23.07
C LEU A 48 9.23 12.17 24.22
N PRO A 49 9.67 12.04 25.49
CA PRO A 49 8.80 12.37 26.61
C PRO A 49 8.35 13.84 26.52
N GLY A 50 7.04 14.06 26.68
CA GLY A 50 6.43 15.38 26.57
C GLY A 50 6.16 15.85 25.13
N LEU A 51 6.27 14.98 24.12
CA LEU A 51 5.78 15.29 22.77
C LEU A 51 4.28 15.68 22.78
N TRP A 52 3.49 14.91 23.54
CA TRP A 52 2.06 15.03 23.64
C TRP A 52 1.63 15.44 25.05
N SER A 53 0.61 16.29 25.13
CA SER A 53 -0.20 16.39 26.35
C SER A 53 -0.99 15.09 26.58
N LYS A 54 -1.53 14.88 27.78
CA LYS A 54 -2.35 13.69 28.08
C LYS A 54 -3.53 13.53 27.11
N GLN A 55 -4.18 14.64 26.75
CA GLN A 55 -5.31 14.63 25.81
C GLN A 55 -4.88 14.37 24.36
N GLU A 56 -3.66 14.75 23.98
CA GLU A 56 -3.11 14.43 22.66
C GLU A 56 -2.73 12.96 22.55
N LEU A 57 -2.07 12.43 23.58
CA LEU A 57 -1.73 11.02 23.63
C LEU A 57 -3.00 10.15 23.60
N GLN A 58 -4.03 10.50 24.38
CA GLN A 58 -5.32 9.80 24.33
C GLN A 58 -5.98 9.91 22.96
N PHE A 59 -5.92 11.08 22.31
CA PHE A 59 -6.43 11.24 20.96
C PHE A 59 -5.74 10.32 19.95
N GLU A 60 -4.42 10.14 20.02
CA GLU A 60 -3.70 9.24 19.10
C GLU A 60 -4.11 7.77 19.29
N TYR A 61 -4.31 7.33 20.54
CA TYR A 61 -4.83 5.98 20.82
C TYR A 61 -6.28 5.82 20.34
N ASP A 62 -7.16 6.76 20.67
CA ASP A 62 -8.57 6.73 20.25
C ASP A 62 -8.69 6.77 18.72
N LEU A 63 -7.85 7.55 18.02
CA LEU A 63 -7.84 7.61 16.56
C LEU A 63 -7.49 6.25 15.95
N ASN A 64 -6.49 5.55 16.51
CA ASN A 64 -6.15 4.19 16.08
C ASN A 64 -7.28 3.19 16.37
N GLU A 65 -7.83 3.23 17.58
CA GLU A 65 -8.88 2.30 18.01
C GLU A 65 -10.18 2.46 17.20
N ILE A 66 -10.64 3.71 17.05
CA ILE A 66 -11.94 4.03 16.45
C ILE A 66 -11.86 4.01 14.92
N ALA A 67 -10.80 4.57 14.32
CA ALA A 67 -10.68 4.73 12.87
C ALA A 67 -9.68 3.75 12.21
N GLY A 68 -9.02 2.87 12.98
CA GLY A 68 -8.02 1.95 12.45
C GLY A 68 -6.83 2.70 11.85
N MET A 69 -6.70 2.65 10.53
CA MET A 69 -5.62 3.32 9.79
C MET A 69 -5.81 4.84 9.69
N GLY A 70 -7.01 5.33 9.94
CA GLY A 70 -7.35 6.75 9.88
C GLY A 70 -8.63 7.00 9.10
N LEU A 71 -8.87 8.27 8.78
CA LEU A 71 -10.08 8.74 8.12
C LEU A 71 -9.76 9.34 6.75
N PHE A 72 -10.61 9.04 5.77
CA PHE A 72 -10.65 9.67 4.46
C PHE A 72 -12.09 10.10 4.18
N LEU A 73 -12.30 11.38 3.86
CA LEU A 73 -13.62 11.98 3.67
C LEU A 73 -14.58 11.62 4.83
N LYS A 74 -14.05 11.68 6.06
CA LYS A 74 -14.75 11.36 7.32
C LYS A 74 -15.14 9.89 7.51
N GLN A 75 -14.62 8.99 6.69
CA GLN A 75 -14.87 7.55 6.80
C GLN A 75 -13.56 6.80 7.08
N PRO A 76 -13.57 5.74 7.90
CA PRO A 76 -12.42 4.86 8.04
C PRO A 76 -11.97 4.30 6.68
N PHE A 77 -10.68 4.37 6.38
CA PHE A 77 -10.13 3.74 5.16
C PHE A 77 -9.26 2.54 5.48
N TRP A 78 -9.14 1.64 4.50
CA TRP A 78 -8.30 0.46 4.58
C TRP A 78 -7.18 0.49 3.55
N TYR A 79 -5.96 0.20 4.00
CA TYR A 79 -4.76 0.12 3.18
C TYR A 79 -4.06 -1.25 3.36
N PRO A 80 -4.21 -2.17 2.39
CA PRO A 80 -3.82 -3.57 2.57
C PRO A 80 -2.31 -3.77 2.76
N LEU A 81 -1.48 -2.82 2.33
CA LEU A 81 -0.02 -2.90 2.37
C LEU A 81 0.59 -2.64 3.76
N LEU A 82 -0.20 -2.15 4.72
CA LEU A 82 0.25 -1.88 6.10
C LEU A 82 -0.73 -2.46 7.13
N LYS A 83 -1.50 -3.47 6.74
CA LYS A 83 -2.56 -4.06 7.58
C LYS A 83 -2.07 -4.68 8.87
N GLU A 84 -0.83 -5.18 8.91
CA GLU A 84 -0.27 -5.78 10.11
C GLU A 84 -0.13 -4.80 11.28
N TYR A 85 -0.10 -3.49 11.01
CA TYR A 85 0.08 -2.44 12.03
C TYR A 85 -1.24 -1.93 12.63
N PHE A 86 -2.37 -2.38 12.10
CA PHE A 86 -3.71 -1.92 12.49
C PHE A 86 -4.64 -3.12 12.62
N PRO A 87 -4.63 -3.81 13.77
CA PRO A 87 -5.52 -4.94 13.98
C PRO A 87 -6.99 -4.50 13.83
N PRO A 88 -7.87 -5.37 13.29
CA PRO A 88 -9.27 -5.03 13.09
C PRO A 88 -9.96 -4.76 14.44
N SER A 89 -10.33 -3.49 14.65
CA SER A 89 -10.95 -3.03 15.89
C SER A 89 -12.44 -3.35 15.99
N ASN A 90 -13.12 -3.59 14.85
CA ASN A 90 -14.57 -3.84 14.83
C ASN A 90 -14.93 -5.28 14.41
N ASP A 91 -16.07 -5.76 14.92
CA ASP A 91 -16.58 -7.11 14.66
C ASP A 91 -16.95 -7.36 13.18
N GLY A 92 -17.27 -6.30 12.42
CA GLY A 92 -17.59 -6.42 11.00
C GLY A 92 -16.36 -6.82 10.16
N THR A 93 -15.22 -6.18 10.40
CA THR A 93 -13.95 -6.50 9.76
C THR A 93 -13.46 -7.88 10.20
N ARG A 94 -13.67 -8.27 11.46
CA ARG A 94 -13.37 -9.63 11.94
C ARG A 94 -14.21 -10.69 11.22
N HIS A 95 -15.50 -10.44 11.04
CA HIS A 95 -16.36 -11.35 10.29
C HIS A 95 -15.95 -11.47 8.82
N PHE A 96 -15.61 -10.36 8.16
CA PHE A 96 -15.13 -10.38 6.77
C PHE A 96 -13.81 -11.17 6.64
N GLN A 97 -12.86 -10.98 7.58
CA GLN A 97 -11.62 -11.75 7.62
C GLN A 97 -11.87 -13.25 7.86
N ALA A 98 -12.81 -13.59 8.76
CA ALA A 98 -13.20 -14.97 9.02
C ALA A 98 -13.80 -15.64 7.76
N GLU A 99 -14.68 -14.93 7.05
CA GLU A 99 -15.26 -15.42 5.80
C GLU A 99 -14.21 -15.59 4.69
N HIS A 100 -13.30 -14.62 4.53
CA HIS A 100 -12.18 -14.73 3.58
C HIS A 100 -11.26 -15.91 3.91
N THR A 101 -11.01 -16.15 5.20
CA THR A 101 -10.23 -17.29 5.69
C THR A 101 -10.93 -18.60 5.34
N ARG A 102 -12.25 -18.67 5.52
CA ARG A 102 -13.06 -19.84 5.12
C ARG A 102 -12.97 -20.09 3.61
N ILE A 103 -13.19 -19.07 2.78
CA ILE A 103 -13.12 -19.20 1.31
C ILE A 103 -11.73 -19.66 0.87
N SER A 104 -10.67 -19.09 1.46
CA SER A 104 -9.29 -19.47 1.16
C SER A 104 -9.00 -20.92 1.55
N HIS A 105 -9.56 -21.38 2.67
CA HIS A 105 -9.46 -22.77 3.12
C HIS A 105 -10.20 -23.74 2.17
N ASP A 106 -11.42 -23.42 1.77
CA ASP A 106 -12.21 -24.27 0.87
C ASP A 106 -11.55 -24.39 -0.52
N LEU A 107 -10.99 -23.29 -1.03
CA LEU A 107 -10.22 -23.28 -2.26
C LEU A 107 -8.97 -24.16 -2.14
N ARG A 108 -8.26 -24.07 -1.00
CA ARG A 108 -7.08 -24.90 -0.73
C ARG A 108 -7.44 -26.39 -0.76
N LEU A 109 -8.52 -26.80 -0.08
CA LEU A 109 -8.97 -28.20 -0.10
C LEU A 109 -9.29 -28.68 -1.53
N THR A 110 -9.93 -27.83 -2.34
CA THR A 110 -10.24 -28.13 -3.74
C THR A 110 -8.97 -28.36 -4.57
N ILE A 111 -7.93 -27.53 -4.35
CA ILE A 111 -6.63 -27.69 -5.01
C ILE A 111 -5.94 -28.99 -4.54
N GLU A 112 -5.97 -29.28 -3.24
CA GLU A 112 -5.43 -30.54 -2.68
C GLU A 112 -6.06 -31.77 -3.32
N ASP A 113 -7.39 -31.81 -3.42
CA ASP A 113 -8.12 -32.94 -4.03
C ASP A 113 -7.82 -33.10 -5.52
N CYS A 114 -7.66 -31.99 -6.25
CA CYS A 114 -7.24 -32.01 -7.64
C CYS A 114 -5.81 -32.56 -7.79
N MET A 115 -4.88 -32.15 -6.92
CA MET A 115 -3.51 -32.66 -6.92
C MET A 115 -3.44 -34.15 -6.59
N ARG A 116 -4.21 -34.62 -5.60
CA ARG A 116 -4.33 -36.05 -5.27
C ARG A 116 -4.88 -36.86 -6.44
N SER A 117 -5.92 -36.35 -7.10
CA SER A 117 -6.53 -36.98 -8.28
C SER A 117 -5.55 -37.12 -9.45
N ASN A 118 -4.56 -36.22 -9.54
CA ASN A 118 -3.47 -36.28 -10.53
C ASN A 118 -2.24 -37.06 -10.06
N GLY A 119 -2.34 -37.82 -8.95
CA GLY A 119 -1.26 -38.69 -8.47
C GLY A 119 -0.17 -37.98 -7.66
N SER A 120 -0.39 -36.74 -7.19
CA SER A 120 0.56 -36.04 -6.33
C SER A 120 0.62 -36.68 -4.94
N SER A 121 1.83 -36.88 -4.41
CA SER A 121 2.02 -37.34 -3.02
C SER A 121 1.71 -36.22 -2.00
N GLU A 122 1.37 -36.58 -0.76
CA GLU A 122 1.18 -35.61 0.34
C GLU A 122 2.39 -34.69 0.56
N LEU A 123 3.61 -35.21 0.36
CA LEU A 123 4.83 -34.41 0.42
C LEU A 123 4.88 -33.36 -0.69
N MET A 124 4.49 -33.71 -1.92
CA MET A 124 4.43 -32.77 -3.04
C MET A 124 3.38 -31.69 -2.81
N ILE A 125 2.19 -32.06 -2.32
CA ILE A 125 1.11 -31.13 -1.97
C ILE A 125 1.59 -30.14 -0.90
N LYS A 126 2.22 -30.63 0.18
CA LYS A 126 2.79 -29.77 1.23
C LYS A 126 3.85 -28.81 0.69
N ASN A 127 4.75 -29.30 -0.16
CA ASN A 127 5.81 -28.47 -0.77
C ASN A 127 5.22 -27.40 -1.70
N TYR A 128 4.18 -27.74 -2.47
CA TYR A 128 3.48 -26.80 -3.33
C TYR A 128 2.94 -25.59 -2.54
N PHE A 129 2.16 -25.81 -1.49
CA PHE A 129 1.62 -24.70 -0.68
C PHE A 129 2.69 -23.92 0.07
N LYS A 130 3.79 -24.58 0.46
CA LYS A 130 4.94 -23.89 1.07
C LYS A 130 5.60 -22.92 0.09
N GLU A 131 5.81 -23.32 -1.16
CA GLU A 131 6.37 -22.45 -2.19
C GLU A 131 5.37 -21.38 -2.63
N GLU A 132 4.07 -21.72 -2.74
CA GLU A 132 3.01 -20.74 -3.04
C GLU A 132 2.98 -19.61 -2.02
N GLU A 133 3.01 -19.93 -0.72
CA GLU A 133 3.03 -18.95 0.36
C GLU A 133 4.29 -18.08 0.31
N LYS A 134 5.45 -18.70 0.06
CA LYS A 134 6.70 -17.97 -0.14
C LYS A 134 6.61 -16.98 -1.30
N TYR A 135 6.02 -17.36 -2.43
CA TYR A 135 5.81 -16.45 -3.57
C TYR A 135 4.83 -15.33 -3.24
N LYS A 136 3.75 -15.61 -2.52
CA LYS A 136 2.78 -14.60 -2.06
C LYS A 136 3.45 -13.55 -1.17
N LEU A 137 4.26 -13.96 -0.20
CA LEU A 137 5.01 -13.05 0.67
C LEU A 137 6.01 -12.20 -0.14
N GLN A 138 6.77 -12.84 -1.02
CA GLN A 138 7.73 -12.16 -1.90
C GLN A 138 7.08 -11.15 -2.85
N ALA A 139 5.88 -11.46 -3.36
CA ALA A 139 5.08 -10.56 -4.16
C ALA A 139 4.60 -9.36 -3.34
N GLN A 140 4.06 -9.63 -2.15
CA GLN A 140 3.57 -8.59 -1.24
C GLN A 140 4.70 -7.63 -0.85
N GLU A 141 5.89 -8.12 -0.49
CA GLU A 141 7.04 -7.26 -0.17
C GLU A 141 7.42 -6.33 -1.33
N ARG A 142 7.41 -6.85 -2.57
CA ARG A 142 7.67 -6.04 -3.76
C ARG A 142 6.56 -5.03 -4.02
N GLN A 143 5.31 -5.39 -3.75
CA GLN A 143 4.15 -4.50 -3.86
C GLN A 143 4.28 -3.31 -2.88
N ILE A 144 4.64 -3.58 -1.63
CA ILE A 144 4.91 -2.56 -0.60
C ILE A 144 6.09 -1.68 -1.04
N GLY A 145 7.17 -2.30 -1.54
CA GLY A 145 8.32 -1.58 -2.09
C GLY A 145 7.96 -0.69 -3.28
N TYR A 146 7.13 -1.17 -4.20
CA TYR A 146 6.69 -0.39 -5.35
C TYR A 146 5.83 0.80 -4.93
N ALA A 147 4.88 0.61 -4.00
CA ALA A 147 4.12 1.71 -3.41
C ALA A 147 5.04 2.74 -2.72
N GLY A 148 6.07 2.28 -2.00
CA GLY A 148 7.09 3.15 -1.41
C GLY A 148 7.92 3.93 -2.43
N TRP A 149 8.19 3.34 -3.59
CA TRP A 149 8.81 4.04 -4.71
C TRP A 149 7.86 5.10 -5.28
N LEU A 150 6.59 4.76 -5.54
CA LEU A 150 5.59 5.69 -6.10
C LEU A 150 5.37 6.92 -5.22
N VAL A 151 5.18 6.75 -3.90
CA VAL A 151 4.99 7.90 -2.99
C VAL A 151 6.20 8.83 -2.93
N THR A 152 7.33 8.42 -3.50
CA THR A 152 8.57 9.19 -3.57
C THR A 152 9.07 9.43 -4.99
N ASP A 153 8.26 9.11 -6.01
CA ASP A 153 8.58 9.33 -7.41
C ASP A 153 7.97 10.66 -7.91
N PRO A 154 8.78 11.61 -8.42
CA PRO A 154 8.26 12.89 -8.90
C PRO A 154 7.28 12.77 -10.07
N GLY A 155 7.48 11.80 -10.96
CA GLY A 155 6.59 11.58 -12.11
C GLY A 155 5.21 11.10 -11.68
N PHE A 156 5.18 10.19 -10.69
CA PHE A 156 3.95 9.73 -10.07
C PHE A 156 3.24 10.87 -9.34
N GLN A 157 3.96 11.62 -8.50
CA GLN A 157 3.36 12.73 -7.75
C GLN A 157 2.76 13.79 -8.67
N LEU A 158 3.46 14.19 -9.74
CA LEU A 158 2.94 15.11 -10.73
C LEU A 158 1.68 14.56 -11.41
N SER A 159 1.72 13.32 -11.87
CA SER A 159 0.56 12.67 -12.51
C SER A 159 -0.63 12.56 -11.56
N ASN A 160 -0.38 12.23 -10.31
CA ASN A 160 -1.40 12.13 -9.26
C ASN A 160 -2.02 13.49 -8.95
N THR A 161 -1.23 14.56 -8.87
CA THR A 161 -1.76 15.92 -8.69
C THR A 161 -2.66 16.35 -9.86
N VAL A 162 -2.29 16.04 -11.09
CA VAL A 162 -3.14 16.31 -12.28
C VAL A 162 -4.43 15.50 -12.19
N PHE A 163 -4.33 14.20 -11.90
CA PHE A 163 -5.47 13.31 -11.73
C PHE A 163 -6.45 13.82 -10.65
N LEU A 164 -5.93 14.18 -9.47
CA LEU A 164 -6.73 14.74 -8.40
C LEU A 164 -7.35 16.08 -8.82
N GLY A 165 -6.59 16.98 -9.43
CA GLY A 165 -7.09 18.27 -9.90
C GLY A 165 -8.29 18.16 -10.85
N GLU A 166 -8.27 17.16 -11.73
CA GLU A 166 -9.36 16.92 -12.68
C GLU A 166 -10.57 16.23 -12.03
N TRP A 167 -10.33 15.24 -11.15
CA TRP A 167 -11.38 14.30 -10.73
C TRP A 167 -11.80 14.39 -9.26
N TRP A 168 -11.20 15.29 -8.46
CA TRP A 168 -11.44 15.37 -7.02
C TRP A 168 -12.92 15.53 -6.65
N GLY A 169 -13.66 16.39 -7.36
CA GLY A 169 -15.08 16.61 -7.08
C GLY A 169 -15.91 15.33 -7.22
N MET A 170 -15.59 14.47 -8.19
CA MET A 170 -16.27 13.18 -8.36
C MET A 170 -15.86 12.16 -7.29
N ILE A 171 -14.59 12.17 -6.88
CA ILE A 171 -14.09 11.33 -5.78
C ILE A 171 -14.77 11.72 -4.46
N GLN A 172 -14.89 13.02 -4.17
CA GLN A 172 -15.61 13.52 -2.99
C GLN A 172 -17.08 13.13 -2.99
N GLN A 173 -17.76 13.25 -4.13
CA GLN A 173 -19.16 12.83 -4.25
C GLN A 173 -19.36 11.32 -4.02
N ARG A 174 -18.39 10.49 -4.41
CA ARG A 174 -18.42 9.05 -4.18
C ARG A 174 -17.99 8.65 -2.77
N GLY A 175 -17.19 9.47 -2.09
CA GLY A 175 -16.61 9.16 -0.78
C GLY A 175 -15.37 8.26 -0.84
N GLU A 176 -15.03 7.73 -2.01
CA GLU A 176 -13.89 6.83 -2.20
C GLU A 176 -13.31 6.94 -3.61
N PHE A 177 -12.07 6.47 -3.76
CA PHE A 177 -11.46 6.30 -5.08
C PHE A 177 -12.02 5.06 -5.77
N PRO A 178 -12.28 5.13 -7.08
CA PRO A 178 -12.70 3.95 -7.83
C PRO A 178 -11.58 2.91 -7.85
N SER A 179 -11.97 1.64 -7.94
CA SER A 179 -11.06 0.52 -8.19
C SER A 179 -11.12 0.11 -9.66
N VAL A 180 -10.02 -0.46 -10.17
CA VAL A 180 -10.06 -1.20 -11.43
C VAL A 180 -11.06 -2.35 -11.27
N PRO A 181 -12.08 -2.45 -12.14
CA PRO A 181 -13.13 -3.45 -11.96
C PRO A 181 -12.57 -4.87 -12.10
N PRO A 182 -12.95 -5.80 -11.21
CA PRO A 182 -12.56 -7.19 -11.33
C PRO A 182 -13.22 -7.84 -12.55
N MET A 183 -12.63 -8.93 -13.06
CA MET A 183 -13.03 -9.63 -14.29
C MET A 183 -14.54 -9.96 -14.39
N LYS A 184 -15.22 -10.14 -13.24
CA LYS A 184 -16.66 -10.45 -13.17
C LYS A 184 -17.55 -9.26 -13.56
N MET A 185 -17.15 -8.02 -13.27
CA MET A 185 -17.96 -6.84 -13.60
C MET A 185 -17.91 -6.47 -15.09
N LEU A 186 -16.87 -6.91 -15.81
CA LEU A 186 -16.77 -6.69 -17.25
C LEU A 186 -17.67 -7.64 -18.07
N ARG A 187 -18.19 -8.71 -17.44
CA ARG A 187 -19.22 -9.57 -18.06
C ARG A 187 -20.63 -9.03 -17.91
N ASP A 188 -20.84 -8.07 -16.99
CA ASP A 188 -22.09 -7.33 -16.91
C ASP A 188 -22.10 -6.28 -18.02
N ALA A 189 -22.75 -6.60 -19.14
CA ALA A 189 -22.87 -5.75 -20.33
C ALA A 189 -23.70 -4.45 -20.10
N THR A 190 -23.88 -4.01 -18.85
CA THR A 190 -24.63 -2.80 -18.53
C THR A 190 -23.82 -1.58 -18.99
N PRO A 191 -24.28 -0.81 -19.99
CA PRO A 191 -23.49 0.28 -20.53
C PRO A 191 -23.29 1.39 -19.49
N LEU A 192 -22.04 1.81 -19.28
CA LEU A 192 -21.75 2.96 -18.43
C LEU A 192 -22.47 4.22 -18.95
N PRO A 193 -23.16 4.98 -18.07
CA PRO A 193 -23.78 6.25 -18.45
C PRO A 193 -22.78 7.17 -19.13
N LYS A 194 -23.20 7.84 -20.23
CA LYS A 194 -22.30 8.69 -21.03
C LYS A 194 -21.58 9.76 -20.18
N SER A 195 -22.25 10.29 -19.15
CA SER A 195 -21.69 11.27 -18.22
C SER A 195 -20.55 10.72 -17.34
N GLN A 196 -20.48 9.41 -17.11
CA GLN A 196 -19.45 8.78 -16.29
C GLN A 196 -18.27 8.23 -17.09
N ARG A 197 -18.40 8.14 -18.42
CA ARG A 197 -17.35 7.59 -19.30
C ARG A 197 -16.03 8.36 -19.22
N PRO A 198 -15.99 9.72 -19.19
CA PRO A 198 -14.74 10.45 -19.06
C PRO A 198 -14.01 10.14 -17.76
N PHE A 199 -14.75 10.10 -16.64
CA PHE A 199 -14.19 9.75 -15.34
C PHE A 199 -13.64 8.33 -15.33
N TYR A 200 -14.41 7.36 -15.86
CA TYR A 200 -13.97 5.98 -15.99
C TYR A 200 -12.69 5.87 -16.81
N ALA A 201 -12.65 6.45 -18.00
CA ALA A 201 -11.47 6.45 -18.85
C ALA A 201 -10.27 7.12 -18.17
N GLY A 202 -10.48 8.25 -17.50
CA GLY A 202 -9.44 9.02 -16.82
C GLY A 202 -8.76 8.24 -15.69
N TYR A 203 -9.53 7.70 -14.75
CA TYR A 203 -8.94 6.93 -13.65
C TYR A 203 -8.33 5.61 -14.14
N THR A 204 -8.97 4.94 -15.10
CA THR A 204 -8.47 3.67 -15.64
C THR A 204 -7.12 3.87 -16.33
N GLN A 205 -6.98 4.92 -17.14
CA GLN A 205 -5.72 5.26 -17.79
C GLN A 205 -4.62 5.56 -16.76
N PHE A 206 -4.91 6.42 -15.77
CA PHE A 206 -3.96 6.74 -14.70
C PHE A 206 -3.51 5.48 -13.95
N TYR A 207 -4.44 4.59 -13.60
CA TYR A 207 -4.12 3.35 -12.91
C TYR A 207 -3.34 2.37 -13.78
N TYR A 208 -3.65 2.24 -15.07
CA TYR A 208 -2.89 1.39 -15.98
C TYR A 208 -1.47 1.90 -16.17
N ASP A 209 -1.29 3.21 -16.32
CA ASP A 209 0.04 3.80 -16.46
C ASP A 209 0.93 3.46 -15.28
N TRP A 210 0.40 3.49 -14.07
CA TRP A 210 1.17 3.26 -12.84
C TRP A 210 1.01 1.86 -12.24
N SER A 211 0.37 0.92 -12.96
CA SER A 211 0.10 -0.45 -12.49
C SER A 211 -0.61 -0.51 -11.13
N LEU A 212 -1.65 0.31 -10.98
CA LEU A 212 -2.45 0.45 -9.76
C LEU A 212 -3.79 -0.25 -9.86
N GLU A 213 -4.25 -0.80 -8.75
CA GLU A 213 -5.63 -1.23 -8.58
C GLU A 213 -6.53 -0.06 -8.22
N ARG A 214 -6.05 0.81 -7.32
CA ARG A 214 -6.74 2.03 -6.86
C ARG A 214 -5.80 2.93 -6.07
N LEU A 215 -6.32 4.07 -5.62
CA LEU A 215 -5.78 4.80 -4.48
C LEU A 215 -6.60 4.48 -3.22
N ALA A 216 -5.97 4.28 -2.07
CA ALA A 216 -6.69 4.16 -0.79
C ALA A 216 -7.04 5.53 -0.20
N THR A 217 -6.18 6.50 -0.47
CA THR A 217 -6.30 7.93 -0.15
C THR A 217 -5.51 8.70 -1.21
N PRO A 218 -5.58 10.04 -1.30
CA PRO A 218 -4.80 10.82 -2.27
C PRO A 218 -3.29 10.53 -2.25
N HIS A 219 -2.75 10.04 -1.13
CA HIS A 219 -1.32 9.79 -0.94
C HIS A 219 -0.93 8.31 -1.02
N LEU A 220 -1.89 7.37 -0.99
CA LEU A 220 -1.60 5.94 -0.81
C LEU A 220 -2.00 5.12 -2.04
N PRO A 221 -1.06 4.85 -2.96
CA PRO A 221 -1.29 3.97 -4.09
C PRO A 221 -1.44 2.51 -3.64
N VAL A 222 -2.41 1.81 -4.22
CA VAL A 222 -2.56 0.35 -4.07
C VAL A 222 -2.17 -0.27 -5.41
N PRO A 223 -0.95 -0.82 -5.53
CA PRO A 223 -0.54 -1.49 -6.76
C PRO A 223 -1.41 -2.70 -7.06
N MET A 224 -1.51 -3.07 -8.33
CA MET A 224 -2.17 -4.32 -8.72
C MET A 224 -1.50 -5.52 -8.05
N HIS A 225 -2.30 -6.55 -7.77
CA HIS A 225 -1.82 -7.78 -7.18
C HIS A 225 -1.11 -8.59 -8.25
N SER A 226 0.04 -9.17 -7.91
CA SER A 226 0.59 -10.23 -8.75
C SER A 226 -0.14 -11.53 -8.44
N ASN A 227 -0.53 -12.26 -9.49
CA ASN A 227 -0.96 -13.64 -9.37
C ASN A 227 0.16 -14.55 -9.90
N PRO A 228 1.23 -14.79 -9.12
CA PRO A 228 2.35 -15.61 -9.58
C PRO A 228 1.92 -17.07 -9.82
N VAL A 229 0.83 -17.50 -9.17
CA VAL A 229 0.22 -18.81 -9.33
C VAL A 229 -1.30 -18.60 -9.46
N GLY A 230 -1.90 -19.16 -10.51
CA GLY A 230 -3.35 -19.09 -10.74
C GLY A 230 -3.78 -18.15 -11.86
N VAL A 231 -5.09 -17.91 -11.95
CA VAL A 231 -5.71 -17.06 -12.98
C VAL A 231 -5.62 -15.60 -12.55
N SER A 232 -5.37 -14.67 -13.49
CA SER A 232 -5.47 -13.24 -13.20
C SER A 232 -6.86 -12.89 -12.66
N GLN A 233 -6.93 -11.97 -11.70
CA GLN A 233 -8.21 -11.41 -11.23
C GLN A 233 -8.69 -10.25 -12.11
N TYR A 234 -7.82 -9.80 -13.01
CA TYR A 234 -8.07 -8.71 -13.94
C TYR A 234 -8.40 -9.25 -15.33
N SER A 235 -9.07 -8.46 -16.16
CA SER A 235 -9.31 -8.84 -17.56
C SER A 235 -8.03 -8.80 -18.37
N GLU A 236 -8.05 -9.47 -19.52
CA GLU A 236 -6.93 -9.46 -20.48
C GLU A 236 -6.54 -8.04 -20.92
N GLU A 237 -7.52 -7.14 -21.08
CA GLU A 237 -7.27 -5.73 -21.38
C GLU A 237 -6.49 -5.02 -20.26
N VAL A 238 -6.85 -5.28 -19.00
CA VAL A 238 -6.16 -4.71 -17.84
C VAL A 238 -4.74 -5.31 -17.73
N ASP A 239 -4.62 -6.63 -17.86
CA ASP A 239 -3.35 -7.35 -17.79
C ASP A 239 -2.36 -6.82 -18.83
N GLY A 240 -2.80 -6.65 -20.08
CA GLY A 240 -1.95 -6.12 -21.16
C GLY A 240 -1.59 -4.64 -21.00
N ALA A 241 -2.44 -3.84 -20.36
CA ALA A 241 -2.20 -2.41 -20.17
C ALA A 241 -1.30 -2.09 -18.97
N ALA A 242 -1.37 -2.90 -17.91
CA ALA A 242 -0.75 -2.62 -16.62
C ALA A 242 0.33 -3.64 -16.20
N GLY A 243 0.45 -4.78 -16.90
CA GLY A 243 1.36 -5.87 -16.57
C GLY A 243 1.94 -6.58 -17.80
N LEU A 244 2.50 -7.76 -17.55
CA LEU A 244 3.06 -8.65 -18.58
C LEU A 244 2.58 -10.07 -18.32
N THR A 245 1.84 -10.63 -19.28
CA THR A 245 1.40 -12.04 -19.27
C THR A 245 2.20 -12.81 -20.30
N LEU A 246 2.87 -13.88 -19.88
CA LEU A 246 3.70 -14.71 -20.75
C LEU A 246 3.12 -16.11 -20.89
N PHE A 247 2.89 -16.54 -22.12
CA PHE A 247 2.67 -17.94 -22.46
C PHE A 247 4.02 -18.57 -22.84
N ILE A 248 4.50 -19.52 -22.03
CA ILE A 248 5.77 -20.21 -22.25
C ILE A 248 5.50 -21.72 -22.45
N PRO A 249 5.59 -22.24 -23.69
CA PRO A 249 5.52 -23.68 -23.95
C PRO A 249 6.57 -24.49 -23.17
N TRP A 250 6.21 -25.70 -22.73
CA TRP A 250 7.08 -26.56 -21.91
C TRP A 250 8.47 -26.83 -22.51
N TYR A 251 8.58 -26.94 -23.84
CA TYR A 251 9.87 -27.21 -24.48
C TYR A 251 10.86 -26.04 -24.35
N LEU A 252 10.39 -24.81 -24.13
CA LEU A 252 11.25 -23.63 -23.89
C LEU A 252 11.78 -23.57 -22.45
N LEU A 253 11.24 -24.39 -21.55
CA LEU A 253 11.65 -24.45 -20.15
C LEU A 253 12.75 -25.49 -19.89
N ALA A 254 13.16 -26.26 -20.90
CA ALA A 254 14.12 -27.36 -20.76
C ALA A 254 15.47 -26.90 -20.19
N ASP A 255 16.01 -25.79 -20.71
CA ASP A 255 17.33 -25.29 -20.36
C ASP A 255 17.31 -24.22 -19.25
N GLN A 256 16.13 -23.69 -18.90
CA GLN A 256 15.92 -22.62 -17.90
C GLN A 256 16.70 -21.32 -18.12
N ASP A 257 17.29 -21.13 -19.31
CA ASP A 257 18.10 -19.95 -19.65
C ASP A 257 17.27 -18.70 -19.97
N LEU A 258 15.96 -18.85 -20.19
CA LEU A 258 15.06 -17.74 -20.50
C LEU A 258 14.70 -16.96 -19.23
N LYS A 259 15.39 -15.83 -18.99
CA LYS A 259 15.13 -14.98 -17.81
C LYS A 259 13.99 -14.00 -18.10
N LEU A 260 13.05 -13.89 -17.15
CA LEU A 260 11.94 -12.93 -17.21
C LEU A 260 12.42 -11.48 -17.40
N HIS A 261 13.58 -11.14 -16.82
CA HIS A 261 14.19 -9.81 -16.97
C HIS A 261 14.53 -9.49 -18.43
N ASP A 262 15.04 -10.46 -19.19
CA ASP A 262 15.43 -10.23 -20.59
C ASP A 262 14.19 -9.96 -21.46
N ILE A 263 13.10 -10.70 -21.19
CA ILE A 263 11.80 -10.47 -21.84
C ILE A 263 11.24 -9.09 -21.48
N ALA A 264 11.24 -8.73 -20.19
CA ALA A 264 10.76 -7.43 -19.75
C ALA A 264 11.56 -6.27 -20.38
N ASN A 265 12.89 -6.40 -20.45
CA ASN A 265 13.75 -5.42 -21.11
C ASN A 265 13.40 -5.26 -22.59
N HIS A 266 13.16 -6.36 -23.31
CA HIS A 266 12.74 -6.30 -24.71
C HIS A 266 11.43 -5.51 -24.88
N HIS A 267 10.45 -5.70 -24.00
CA HIS A 267 9.20 -4.91 -24.01
C HIS A 267 9.44 -3.42 -23.71
N LEU A 268 10.37 -3.09 -22.81
CA LEU A 268 10.74 -1.71 -22.48
C LEU A 268 11.45 -0.99 -23.65
N MET A 269 12.15 -1.71 -24.54
CA MET A 269 12.85 -1.11 -25.69
C MET A 269 11.90 -0.40 -26.67
N TYR A 270 10.63 -0.81 -26.74
CA TYR A 270 9.61 -0.17 -27.58
C TYR A 270 9.06 1.14 -26.98
N GLY A 271 9.61 1.58 -25.83
CA GLY A 271 9.25 2.85 -25.20
C GLY A 271 7.96 2.81 -24.38
N HIS A 272 7.33 1.65 -24.24
CA HIS A 272 6.25 1.44 -23.29
C HIS A 272 6.78 1.60 -21.86
N LYS A 273 6.08 2.38 -21.03
CA LYS A 273 6.36 2.55 -19.58
C LYS A 273 7.73 3.16 -19.22
N LYS A 274 8.26 4.10 -20.01
CA LYS A 274 9.50 4.84 -19.68
C LYS A 274 9.49 5.48 -18.29
N HIS A 275 8.32 5.94 -17.82
CA HIS A 275 8.17 6.51 -16.48
C HIS A 275 8.39 5.50 -15.34
N LEU A 276 8.29 4.19 -15.61
CA LEU A 276 8.61 3.11 -14.66
C LEU A 276 10.10 2.72 -14.67
N GLN A 277 10.93 3.33 -15.50
CA GLN A 277 12.36 3.02 -15.57
C GLN A 277 13.08 3.25 -14.23
N GLY A 278 12.60 4.19 -13.41
CA GLY A 278 13.13 4.41 -12.06
C GLY A 278 12.88 3.24 -11.08
N TRP A 279 11.94 2.35 -11.39
CA TRP A 279 11.66 1.11 -10.67
C TRP A 279 12.44 -0.08 -11.25
N PHE A 280 12.46 -0.22 -12.59
CA PHE A 280 13.15 -1.33 -13.27
C PHE A 280 14.68 -1.20 -13.25
N GLY A 281 15.21 0.03 -13.29
CA GLY A 281 16.63 0.30 -13.47
C GLY A 281 17.46 0.13 -12.20
N ASN A 282 18.06 -1.05 -12.03
CA ASN A 282 19.26 -1.24 -11.20
C ASN A 282 20.57 -1.24 -12.01
N ASP A 283 20.52 -1.22 -13.35
CA ASP A 283 21.70 -1.51 -14.20
C ASP A 283 22.67 -0.35 -14.48
N ASN A 284 22.40 0.88 -14.02
CA ASN A 284 23.36 2.01 -14.20
C ASN A 284 24.17 2.35 -12.94
N ARG A 285 24.19 1.47 -11.94
CA ARG A 285 25.14 1.57 -10.83
C ARG A 285 25.97 0.31 -10.89
N GLY A 286 27.21 0.43 -11.36
CA GLY A 286 28.14 -0.69 -11.47
C GLY A 286 28.23 -1.52 -10.19
N GLU A 287 28.88 -2.68 -10.30
CA GLU A 287 29.02 -3.75 -9.29
C GLU A 287 29.31 -3.24 -7.85
N ASP A 288 29.82 -2.03 -7.68
CA ASP A 288 30.21 -1.40 -6.42
C ASP A 288 29.08 -0.71 -5.61
N LYS A 289 27.85 -0.57 -6.13
CA LYS A 289 26.74 0.05 -5.37
C LYS A 289 25.47 -0.79 -5.45
N PRO A 290 25.18 -1.67 -4.46
CA PRO A 290 23.91 -2.37 -4.43
C PRO A 290 22.78 -1.36 -4.50
N GLY A 291 21.94 -1.51 -5.52
CA GLY A 291 20.80 -0.65 -5.79
C GLY A 291 19.88 -0.50 -4.58
N TRP A 292 19.02 0.51 -4.61
CA TRP A 292 18.02 0.69 -3.56
C TRP A 292 16.95 -0.41 -3.73
N GLY A 293 17.12 -1.52 -3.01
CA GLY A 293 16.20 -2.66 -3.10
C GLY A 293 14.78 -2.34 -2.62
N TYR A 294 13.81 -3.12 -3.08
CA TYR A 294 12.40 -2.98 -2.72
C TYR A 294 12.16 -2.94 -1.20
N ASN A 295 12.98 -3.64 -0.41
CA ASN A 295 12.94 -3.60 1.06
C ASN A 295 13.11 -2.18 1.62
N ARG A 296 14.05 -1.40 1.09
CA ARG A 296 14.26 -0.02 1.55
C ARG A 296 13.11 0.89 1.14
N PHE A 297 12.50 0.66 -0.01
CA PHE A 297 11.27 1.37 -0.39
C PHE A 297 10.08 0.95 0.48
N SER A 298 10.00 -0.30 0.90
CA SER A 298 8.98 -0.76 1.84
C SER A 298 9.10 -0.02 3.18
N THR A 299 10.32 0.09 3.74
CA THR A 299 10.59 0.93 4.91
C THR A 299 10.24 2.40 4.64
N MET A 300 10.54 2.90 3.44
CA MET A 300 10.23 4.27 3.03
C MET A 300 8.73 4.55 3.00
N LEU A 301 7.91 3.60 2.55
CA LEU A 301 6.46 3.69 2.61
C LEU A 301 6.00 3.85 4.06
N LYS A 302 6.48 2.98 4.97
CA LYS A 302 6.15 3.04 6.40
C LYS A 302 6.50 4.41 6.99
N MET A 303 7.70 4.92 6.68
CA MET A 303 8.12 6.26 7.10
C MET A 303 7.24 7.36 6.52
N PHE A 304 6.91 7.28 5.23
CA PHE A 304 6.04 8.26 4.59
C PHE A 304 4.65 8.29 5.25
N VAL A 305 4.03 7.13 5.49
CA VAL A 305 2.70 7.07 6.11
C VAL A 305 2.76 7.54 7.57
N PHE A 306 3.63 6.96 8.39
CA PHE A 306 3.60 7.21 9.84
C PHE A 306 4.28 8.52 10.22
N LEU A 307 5.39 8.88 9.56
CA LEU A 307 6.10 10.13 9.86
C LEU A 307 5.47 11.29 9.09
N GLU A 308 5.42 11.26 7.77
CA GLU A 308 4.99 12.45 7.00
C GLU A 308 3.49 12.69 7.08
N CYS A 309 2.69 11.65 6.84
CA CYS A 309 1.24 11.77 6.76
C CYS A 309 0.56 11.75 8.14
N GLY A 310 1.15 11.05 9.12
CA GLY A 310 0.69 10.99 10.50
C GLY A 310 1.32 12.06 11.38
N LEU A 311 2.55 11.78 11.82
CA LEU A 311 3.23 12.49 12.91
C LEU A 311 3.54 13.98 12.56
N PHE A 312 4.25 14.23 11.46
CA PHE A 312 4.63 15.57 11.01
C PHE A 312 3.42 16.37 10.51
N ALA A 313 2.38 15.74 9.98
CA ALA A 313 1.16 16.43 9.57
C ALA A 313 0.40 17.08 10.74
N ARG A 314 0.63 16.60 11.98
CA ARG A 314 -0.01 17.10 13.21
C ARG A 314 0.93 17.87 14.13
N TYR A 315 2.20 17.47 14.25
CA TYR A 315 3.09 17.98 15.30
C TYR A 315 4.42 18.56 14.79
N ARG A 316 4.50 18.97 13.51
CA ARG A 316 5.72 19.46 12.85
C ARG A 316 6.56 20.41 13.72
N GLU A 317 5.94 21.43 14.28
CA GLU A 317 6.63 22.48 15.03
C GLU A 317 7.38 21.95 16.26
N ARG A 318 6.80 20.96 16.96
CA ARG A 318 7.37 20.35 18.19
C ARG A 318 8.43 19.30 17.91
N LEU A 319 8.44 18.78 16.69
CA LEU A 319 9.37 17.74 16.23
C LEU A 319 10.66 18.34 15.65
N ASN A 320 10.67 19.65 15.39
CA ASN A 320 11.86 20.36 14.95
C ASN A 320 13.03 20.08 15.90
N ARG A 321 14.18 19.72 15.32
CA ARG A 321 15.43 19.36 16.03
C ARG A 321 15.40 18.05 16.82
N LYS A 322 14.29 17.31 16.87
CA LYS A 322 14.19 16.00 17.56
C LYS A 322 14.33 14.80 16.62
N VAL A 323 14.98 15.02 15.47
CA VAL A 323 15.05 14.05 14.36
C VAL A 323 15.72 12.74 14.79
N ARG A 324 16.76 12.79 15.62
CA ARG A 324 17.45 11.60 16.12
C ARG A 324 16.50 10.72 16.94
N ASN A 325 15.81 11.29 17.91
CA ASN A 325 14.87 10.57 18.77
C ASN A 325 13.70 9.98 17.97
N ILE A 326 13.25 10.66 16.90
CA ILE A 326 12.24 10.11 15.97
C ILE A 326 12.81 8.89 15.23
N ASP A 327 14.04 8.97 14.72
CA ASP A 327 14.73 7.87 14.05
C ASP A 327 14.96 6.67 15.01
N GLU A 328 15.27 6.92 16.28
CA GLU A 328 15.39 5.90 17.35
C GLU A 328 14.02 5.24 17.64
N ALA A 329 12.97 6.03 17.87
CA ALA A 329 11.61 5.53 18.09
C ALA A 329 11.10 4.69 16.91
N PHE A 330 11.35 5.15 15.67
CA PHE A 330 10.92 4.43 14.48
C PHE A 330 11.70 3.11 14.31
N THR A 331 12.99 3.09 14.68
CA THR A 331 13.80 1.87 14.66
C THR A 331 13.27 0.84 15.65
N GLU A 332 13.00 1.24 16.90
CA GLU A 332 12.41 0.34 17.91
C GLU A 332 11.04 -0.19 17.45
N PHE A 333 10.20 0.67 16.88
CA PHE A 333 8.90 0.28 16.33
C PHE A 333 8.99 -0.76 15.20
N LEU A 334 9.89 -0.57 14.23
CA LEU A 334 10.01 -1.50 13.10
C LEU A 334 10.46 -2.90 13.51
N GLU A 335 11.23 -2.98 14.59
CA GLU A 335 11.85 -4.21 15.06
C GLU A 335 10.92 -4.99 15.98
N GLY A 336 9.90 -4.32 16.54
CA GLY A 336 8.84 -4.95 17.35
C GLY A 336 9.33 -5.52 18.69
N ILE A 337 10.59 -5.27 19.04
CA ILE A 337 11.23 -5.71 20.27
C ILE A 337 12.11 -4.60 20.83
N GLU A 338 12.29 -4.59 22.14
CA GLU A 338 13.28 -3.73 22.76
C GLU A 338 14.68 -4.25 22.40
N LEU A 339 15.43 -3.43 21.64
CA LEU A 339 16.77 -3.75 21.20
C LEU A 339 17.80 -3.39 22.26
N ASP A 340 18.88 -4.16 22.33
CA ASP A 340 20.06 -3.72 23.07
C ASP A 340 20.67 -2.46 22.41
N PRO A 341 21.40 -1.62 23.16
CA PRO A 341 21.93 -0.36 22.64
C PRO A 341 22.87 -0.49 21.42
N LEU A 342 23.59 -1.60 21.29
CA LEU A 342 24.55 -1.83 20.19
C LEU A 342 23.83 -2.24 18.91
N GLU A 343 22.81 -3.09 19.01
CA GLU A 343 21.92 -3.44 17.90
C GLU A 343 21.09 -2.26 17.45
N LEU A 344 20.59 -1.46 18.41
CA LEU A 344 19.84 -0.25 18.13
C LEU A 344 20.68 0.73 17.31
N ASP A 345 21.94 0.99 17.66
CA ASP A 345 22.79 1.91 16.89
C ASP A 345 23.03 1.44 15.45
N LYS A 346 23.27 0.15 15.23
CA LYS A 346 23.45 -0.42 13.88
C LYS A 346 22.19 -0.23 13.02
N LYS A 347 21.02 -0.59 13.56
CA LYS A 347 19.73 -0.50 12.86
C LYS A 347 19.31 0.95 12.66
N PHE A 348 19.57 1.80 13.64
CA PHE A 348 19.36 3.25 13.58
C PHE A 348 20.07 3.88 12.38
N GLN A 349 21.32 3.50 12.07
CA GLN A 349 22.02 4.04 10.89
C GLN A 349 21.29 3.70 9.58
N SER A 350 20.68 2.51 9.49
CA SER A 350 19.87 2.11 8.33
C SER A 350 18.59 2.94 8.22
N THR A 351 17.88 3.10 9.34
CA THR A 351 16.68 3.95 9.46
C THR A 351 16.99 5.39 9.06
N ARG A 352 18.04 5.97 9.64
CA ARG A 352 18.50 7.33 9.35
C ARG A 352 18.80 7.53 7.86
N LYS A 353 19.55 6.61 7.24
CA LYS A 353 19.86 6.66 5.80
C LYS A 353 18.58 6.60 4.95
N THR A 354 17.64 5.74 5.33
CA THR A 354 16.35 5.61 4.64
C THR A 354 15.51 6.88 4.75
N ARG A 355 15.43 7.50 5.94
CA ARG A 355 14.74 8.77 6.12
C ARG A 355 15.40 9.91 5.35
N GLN A 356 16.74 9.99 5.34
CA GLN A 356 17.44 11.00 4.55
C GLN A 356 17.13 10.88 3.06
N GLU A 357 17.10 9.66 2.53
CA GLU A 357 16.70 9.41 1.14
C GLU A 357 15.22 9.76 0.91
N LEU A 358 14.32 9.42 1.83
CA LEU A 358 12.91 9.83 1.78
C LEU A 358 12.79 11.35 1.65
N GLN A 359 13.46 12.11 2.54
CA GLN A 359 13.42 13.57 2.51
C GLN A 359 13.96 14.15 1.21
N ARG A 360 15.07 13.57 0.71
CA ARG A 360 15.66 13.97 -0.58
C ARG A 360 14.69 13.77 -1.73
N ARG A 361 14.00 12.62 -1.77
CA ARG A 361 13.02 12.30 -2.81
C ARG A 361 11.76 13.16 -2.71
N LEU A 362 11.20 13.32 -1.51
CA LEU A 362 10.05 14.22 -1.29
C LEU A 362 10.36 15.66 -1.64
N LYS A 363 11.60 16.12 -1.42
CA LYS A 363 12.04 17.44 -1.90
C LYS A 363 11.93 17.54 -3.42
N LYS A 364 12.41 16.53 -4.15
CA LYS A 364 12.29 16.49 -5.62
C LYS A 364 10.83 16.44 -6.09
N CYS A 365 9.96 15.72 -5.37
CA CYS A 365 8.53 15.72 -5.68
C CYS A 365 7.93 17.12 -5.53
N ARG A 366 8.24 17.85 -4.44
CA ARG A 366 7.80 19.23 -4.24
C ARG A 366 8.32 20.17 -5.33
N GLU A 367 9.61 20.05 -5.66
CA GLU A 367 10.25 20.81 -6.75
C GLU A 367 9.55 20.55 -8.10
N ALA A 368 9.15 19.30 -8.38
CA ALA A 368 8.44 18.93 -9.61
C ALA A 368 6.98 19.42 -9.65
N MET A 369 6.31 19.53 -8.50
CA MET A 369 4.94 20.06 -8.39
C MET A 369 4.88 21.59 -8.39
N GLY A 370 6.03 22.28 -8.36
CA GLY A 370 6.09 23.75 -8.30
C GLY A 370 5.69 24.33 -6.94
N THR A 371 5.84 23.56 -5.85
CA THR A 371 5.47 23.93 -4.47
C THR A 371 6.67 24.10 -3.56
#